data_AF-G2RAL6-F1
#
_entry.id   AF-G2RAL6-F1
#
_cell.length_a   1.000
_cell.length_b   1.000
_cell.length_c   1.000
_cell.angle_alpha   90.00
_cell.angle_beta   90.00
_cell.angle_gamma   90.00
#
_symmetry.space_group_name_H-M   'P 1'
#
loop_
_entity.id
_entity.type
_entity.pdbx_description
1 polymer ?
#
loop_
_entity_poly.entity_id
_entity_poly.type
_entity_poly.pdbx_seq_one_letter_code
_entity_poly.pdbx_strand_id
1 'polypeptide(L)'
;LERPFYDEEPMVGDPDCSEAAFKRPALRRCPFDLGTISWIARLDGGLDGFAWKVAFGDQGPFVLKVFWETEPSRDSGYYYPFQRECQNAALLEKIAAAVSRDTDKLPIKVHAHPASFEDAMDNLLAFSAEGRQRQQVKDPDALHISSIPRTKKCYGWLNIDGEYLCSLPRAVRPILVSLEKPYGDREIRPDQRYFAIVYEYIPEGENDRSCMQEQLDFLWRAGFELIESFRKENWKSSVLVDLSDIVPVISYAW
;
A
#
# COMPACT_ATOMS: atom_id res chain seq x y z
N LEU A 1 -1.94 -2.30 23.57
CA LEU A 1 -0.83 -1.47 23.04
C LEU A 1 -0.69 -1.80 21.57
N GLU A 2 -1.47 -1.12 20.74
CA GLU A 2 -1.35 -1.17 19.28
C GLU A 2 0.08 -0.75 18.92
N ARG A 3 0.75 -1.56 18.10
CA ARG A 3 2.12 -1.28 17.67
C ARG A 3 2.09 -0.35 16.46
N PRO A 4 3.10 0.52 16.29
CA PRO A 4 3.16 1.41 15.15
C PRO A 4 3.26 0.58 13.86
N PHE A 5 2.43 0.93 12.89
CA PHE A 5 2.38 0.38 11.52
C PHE A 5 3.11 1.29 10.52
N TYR A 6 3.83 2.28 11.04
CA TYR A 6 4.75 3.15 10.33
C TYR A 6 6.02 3.36 11.16
N ASP A 7 7.10 3.75 10.50
CA ASP A 7 8.45 3.92 11.05
C ASP A 7 9.00 5.29 10.63
N GLU A 8 9.65 5.99 11.56
CA GLU A 8 10.28 7.30 11.35
C GLU A 8 11.57 7.23 10.51
N GLU A 9 12.17 6.02 10.42
CA GLU A 9 13.32 5.78 9.57
C GLU A 9 12.99 6.10 8.11
N PRO A 10 13.88 6.81 7.38
CA PRO A 10 13.64 7.16 5.99
C PRO A 10 13.60 5.91 5.11
N MET A 11 12.71 5.92 4.11
CA MET A 11 12.55 4.85 3.12
C MET A 11 13.68 4.88 2.08
N VAL A 12 14.92 4.68 2.55
CA VAL A 12 16.14 4.67 1.75
C VAL A 12 16.82 3.32 1.90
N GLY A 13 17.28 2.76 0.78
CA GLY A 13 17.91 1.45 0.77
C GLY A 13 16.93 0.30 1.02
N ASP A 14 17.50 -0.83 1.38
CA ASP A 14 16.81 -2.11 1.49
C ASP A 14 15.87 -2.18 2.71
N PRO A 15 14.66 -2.77 2.57
CA PRO A 15 13.79 -3.01 3.71
C PRO A 15 14.31 -4.17 4.57
N ASP A 16 13.92 -4.18 5.85
CA ASP A 16 14.09 -5.36 6.72
C ASP A 16 13.17 -6.50 6.23
N CYS A 17 13.76 -7.60 5.76
CA CYS A 17 13.07 -8.80 5.30
C CYS A 17 13.00 -9.90 6.37
N SER A 18 13.22 -9.57 7.66
CA SER A 18 13.02 -10.52 8.75
C SER A 18 11.57 -10.96 8.85
N GLU A 19 11.33 -12.18 9.32
CA GLU A 19 9.99 -12.69 9.59
C GLU A 19 9.21 -11.81 10.57
N ALA A 20 9.91 -11.25 11.56
CA ALA A 20 9.32 -10.30 12.51
C ALA A 20 8.76 -9.06 11.80
N ALA A 21 9.46 -8.54 10.79
CA ALA A 21 9.02 -7.42 9.99
C ALA A 21 7.88 -7.77 9.02
N PHE A 22 7.78 -9.02 8.56
CA PHE A 22 6.60 -9.50 7.82
C PHE A 22 5.36 -9.64 8.71
N LYS A 23 5.53 -10.10 9.96
CA LYS A 23 4.43 -10.21 10.94
C LYS A 23 3.97 -8.86 11.48
N ARG A 24 4.81 -7.83 11.36
CA ARG A 24 4.57 -6.48 11.89
C ARG A 24 5.12 -5.44 10.90
N PRO A 25 4.51 -5.34 9.70
CA PRO A 25 4.99 -4.43 8.68
C PRO A 25 4.77 -2.99 9.15
N ALA A 26 5.83 -2.20 9.03
CA ALA A 26 5.81 -0.78 9.30
C ALA A 26 6.34 -0.04 8.06
N LEU A 27 5.55 0.90 7.54
CA LEU A 27 5.95 1.72 6.40
C LEU A 27 6.96 2.78 6.84
N ARG A 28 8.09 2.88 6.14
CA ARG A 28 9.13 3.88 6.41
C ARG A 28 8.75 5.29 5.93
N ARG A 29 9.36 6.30 6.52
CA ARG A 29 9.07 7.72 6.25
C ARG A 29 9.55 8.12 4.86
N CYS A 30 8.76 8.94 4.17
CA CYS A 30 9.11 9.48 2.87
C CYS A 30 10.36 10.37 2.98
N PRO A 31 11.40 10.13 2.15
CA PRO A 31 12.63 10.92 2.22
C PRO A 31 12.53 12.27 1.48
N PHE A 32 11.41 12.54 0.80
CA PHE A 32 11.23 13.78 0.05
C PHE A 32 11.00 14.98 0.97
N ASP A 33 11.57 16.13 0.59
CA ASP A 33 11.38 17.37 1.31
C ASP A 33 10.04 18.02 0.94
N LEU A 34 9.11 18.05 1.90
CA LEU A 34 7.81 18.67 1.75
C LEU A 34 7.91 20.17 1.42
N GLY A 35 8.99 20.86 1.81
CA GLY A 35 9.25 22.25 1.44
C GLY A 35 9.47 22.50 -0.06
N THR A 36 9.74 21.44 -0.82
CA THR A 36 9.96 21.49 -2.28
C THR A 36 8.74 21.06 -3.09
N ILE A 37 7.61 20.79 -2.43
CA ILE A 37 6.43 20.25 -3.11
C ILE A 37 5.83 21.26 -4.10
N SER A 38 5.54 20.77 -5.29
CA SER A 38 4.80 21.48 -6.33
C SER A 38 3.50 20.76 -6.62
N TRP A 39 2.37 21.44 -6.42
CA TRP A 39 1.03 20.90 -6.62
C TRP A 39 0.62 21.05 -8.09
N ILE A 40 0.50 19.94 -8.81
CA ILE A 40 0.26 19.93 -10.26
C ILE A 40 -1.25 19.90 -10.54
N ALA A 41 -1.97 18.95 -9.95
CA ALA A 41 -3.39 18.77 -10.17
C ALA A 41 -4.06 18.00 -9.02
N ARG A 42 -5.36 18.22 -8.84
CA ARG A 42 -6.20 17.28 -8.09
C ARG A 42 -6.38 16.03 -8.94
N LEU A 43 -6.36 14.87 -8.29
CA LEU A 43 -6.69 13.62 -8.94
C LEU A 43 -8.13 13.25 -8.59
N ASP A 44 -8.35 12.75 -7.38
CA ASP A 44 -9.68 12.37 -6.92
C ASP A 44 -9.75 12.23 -5.40
N GLY A 45 -10.95 12.17 -4.86
CA GLY A 45 -11.23 11.86 -3.46
C GLY A 45 -12.19 10.69 -3.33
N GLY A 46 -11.79 9.71 -2.52
CA GLY A 46 -12.56 8.49 -2.28
C GLY A 46 -12.95 8.33 -0.82
N LEU A 47 -13.23 7.08 -0.44
CA LEU A 47 -13.66 6.73 0.91
C LEU A 47 -12.57 6.94 1.96
N ASP A 48 -11.32 6.71 1.59
CA ASP A 48 -10.17 6.68 2.52
C ASP A 48 -9.37 7.97 2.55
N GLY A 49 -9.40 8.72 1.45
CA GLY A 49 -8.57 9.91 1.32
C GLY A 49 -8.76 10.68 0.02
N PHE A 50 -7.94 11.72 -0.13
CA PHE A 50 -7.86 12.58 -1.30
C PHE A 50 -6.47 12.53 -1.91
N ALA A 51 -6.39 12.50 -3.23
CA ALA A 51 -5.16 12.35 -3.97
C ALA A 51 -4.84 13.57 -4.84
N TRP A 52 -3.57 13.94 -4.86
CA TRP A 52 -3.03 14.97 -5.75
C TRP A 52 -1.90 14.41 -6.59
N LYS A 53 -1.75 14.96 -7.80
CA LYS A 53 -0.54 14.85 -8.60
C LYS A 53 0.43 15.94 -8.14
N VAL A 54 1.62 15.55 -7.73
CA VAL A 54 2.63 16.45 -7.16
C VAL A 54 4.02 16.18 -7.76
N ALA A 55 4.94 17.11 -7.57
CA ALA A 55 6.37 16.93 -7.78
C ALA A 55 7.11 17.40 -6.52
N PHE A 56 8.33 16.91 -6.31
CA PHE A 56 9.21 17.35 -5.23
C PHE A 56 10.54 17.81 -5.85
N GLY A 57 10.78 19.13 -5.84
CA GLY A 57 11.91 19.71 -6.57
C GLY A 57 11.82 19.44 -8.07
N ASP A 58 12.85 18.80 -8.63
CA ASP A 58 12.94 18.37 -10.03
C ASP A 58 12.46 16.93 -10.29
N GLN A 59 12.00 16.22 -9.25
CA GLN A 59 11.53 14.84 -9.33
C GLN A 59 10.00 14.76 -9.44
N GLY A 60 9.51 13.83 -10.26
CA GLY A 60 8.09 13.50 -10.39
C GLY A 60 7.65 13.29 -11.84
N PRO A 61 6.32 13.21 -12.08
CA PRO A 61 5.24 13.38 -11.10
C PRO A 61 5.05 12.18 -10.16
N PHE A 62 4.46 12.45 -9.00
CA PHE A 62 4.05 11.50 -7.97
C PHE A 62 2.57 11.66 -7.63
N VAL A 63 2.03 10.73 -6.85
CA VAL A 63 0.73 10.85 -6.17
C VAL A 63 0.97 11.07 -4.68
N LEU A 64 0.33 12.09 -4.10
CA LEU A 64 0.22 12.25 -2.66
C LEU A 64 -1.23 11.91 -2.27
N LYS A 65 -1.44 10.78 -1.58
CA LYS A 65 -2.74 10.41 -1.00
C LYS A 65 -2.75 10.85 0.46
N VAL A 66 -3.64 11.77 0.82
CA VAL A 66 -3.88 12.23 2.20
C VAL A 66 -5.13 11.53 2.73
N PHE A 67 -5.05 10.94 3.92
CA PHE A 67 -6.15 10.17 4.51
C PHE A 67 -7.10 11.07 5.30
N TRP A 68 -8.40 10.76 5.31
CA TRP A 68 -9.39 11.58 6.04
C TRP A 68 -9.26 11.41 7.55
N GLU A 69 -9.11 10.17 8.02
CA GLU A 69 -8.95 9.85 9.42
C GLU A 69 -7.52 10.12 9.89
N THR A 70 -7.39 10.90 10.96
CA THR A 70 -6.09 11.21 11.61
C THR A 70 -5.79 10.29 12.80
N GLU A 71 -6.79 9.55 13.27
CA GLU A 71 -6.69 8.62 14.40
C GLU A 71 -7.55 7.36 14.11
N PRO A 72 -7.18 6.20 14.66
CA PRO A 72 -8.03 5.01 14.60
C PRO A 72 -9.40 5.28 15.24
N SER A 73 -10.47 4.86 14.57
CA SER A 73 -11.81 4.93 15.16
C SER A 73 -11.89 4.02 16.40
N ARG A 74 -12.54 4.49 17.46
CA ARG A 74 -12.83 3.68 18.65
C ARG A 74 -14.00 2.71 18.44
N ASP A 75 -14.80 2.93 17.38
CA ASP A 75 -15.95 2.10 17.05
C ASP A 75 -15.50 0.93 16.16
N SER A 76 -15.69 -0.28 16.67
CA SER A 76 -15.03 -1.54 16.27
C SER A 76 -15.48 -2.16 14.94
N GLY A 77 -16.04 -1.39 14.02
CA GLY A 77 -16.63 -1.91 12.77
C GLY A 77 -15.91 -1.52 11.49
N TYR A 78 -14.94 -0.60 11.55
CA TYR A 78 -14.27 -0.05 10.37
C TYR A 78 -12.75 -0.15 10.51
N TYR A 79 -12.07 -0.55 9.43
CA TYR A 79 -10.61 -0.57 9.44
C TYR A 79 -10.07 0.86 9.39
N TYR A 80 -8.87 1.09 9.93
CA TYR A 80 -8.20 2.38 9.82
C TYR A 80 -7.44 2.45 8.47
N PRO A 81 -7.84 3.31 7.51
CA PRO A 81 -7.31 3.23 6.14
C PRO A 81 -5.82 3.50 6.04
N PHE A 82 -5.31 4.50 6.75
CA PHE A 82 -3.88 4.79 6.77
C PHE A 82 -3.07 3.59 7.28
N GLN A 83 -3.56 2.89 8.31
CA GLN A 83 -2.91 1.68 8.80
C GLN A 83 -2.88 0.57 7.77
N ARG A 84 -4.02 0.24 7.14
CA ARG A 84 -4.10 -0.79 6.11
C ARG A 84 -3.14 -0.50 4.97
N GLU A 85 -3.15 0.73 4.46
CA GLU A 85 -2.34 1.12 3.32
C GLU A 85 -0.83 1.16 3.67
N CYS A 86 -0.47 1.53 4.90
CA CYS A 86 0.91 1.39 5.40
C CYS A 86 1.38 -0.06 5.41
N GLN A 87 0.58 -0.96 6.00
CA GLN A 87 0.94 -2.38 6.12
C GLN A 87 1.09 -3.02 4.74
N ASN A 88 0.18 -2.71 3.81
CA ASN A 88 0.22 -3.21 2.44
C ASN A 88 1.44 -2.70 1.68
N ALA A 89 1.71 -1.39 1.72
CA ALA A 89 2.87 -0.81 1.06
C ALA A 89 4.19 -1.40 1.59
N ALA A 90 4.29 -1.57 2.91
CA ALA A 90 5.48 -2.14 3.56
C ALA A 90 5.68 -3.62 3.21
N LEU A 91 4.61 -4.42 3.16
CA LEU A 91 4.71 -5.83 2.73
C LEU A 91 5.11 -5.95 1.26
N LEU A 92 4.48 -5.16 0.37
CA LEU A 92 4.82 -5.18 -1.06
C LEU A 92 6.27 -4.77 -1.31
N GLU A 93 6.79 -3.79 -0.57
CA GLU A 93 8.22 -3.42 -0.61
C GLU A 93 9.11 -4.60 -0.20
N LYS A 94 8.80 -5.26 0.92
CA LYS A 94 9.57 -6.41 1.43
C LYS A 94 9.52 -7.60 0.48
N ILE A 95 8.36 -7.90 -0.09
CA ILE A 95 8.17 -8.96 -1.09
C ILE A 95 9.02 -8.66 -2.34
N ALA A 96 8.96 -7.43 -2.86
CA ALA A 96 9.77 -7.03 -4.01
C ALA A 96 11.28 -7.13 -3.73
N ALA A 97 11.70 -6.74 -2.52
CA ALA A 97 13.10 -6.89 -2.09
C ALA A 97 13.51 -8.36 -1.93
N ALA A 98 12.62 -9.23 -1.43
CA ALA A 98 12.89 -10.66 -1.29
C ALA A 98 13.06 -11.33 -2.66
N VAL A 99 12.15 -11.04 -3.61
CA VAL A 99 12.18 -11.61 -4.97
C VAL A 99 13.39 -11.10 -5.76
N SER A 100 13.76 -9.82 -5.63
CA SER A 100 14.95 -9.29 -6.33
C SER A 100 16.27 -9.88 -5.82
N ARG A 101 16.28 -10.43 -4.59
CA ARG A 101 17.40 -11.16 -4.00
C ARG A 101 17.19 -12.67 -4.03
N ASP A 102 16.23 -13.17 -4.80
CA ASP A 102 16.01 -14.60 -4.91
C ASP A 102 17.23 -15.24 -5.57
N THR A 103 17.65 -16.39 -5.03
CA THR A 103 18.77 -17.16 -5.56
C THR A 103 18.35 -18.61 -5.61
N ASP A 104 18.87 -19.37 -6.57
CA ASP A 104 18.55 -20.80 -6.72
C ASP A 104 18.82 -21.64 -5.44
N LYS A 105 19.63 -21.11 -4.51
CA LYS A 105 19.96 -21.77 -3.23
C LYS A 105 18.90 -21.56 -2.14
N LEU A 106 18.11 -20.50 -2.23
CA LEU A 106 17.07 -20.12 -1.26
C LEU A 106 15.79 -19.68 -1.99
N PRO A 107 15.20 -20.55 -2.84
CA PRO A 107 14.06 -20.18 -3.67
C PRO A 107 12.83 -19.84 -2.83
N ILE A 108 12.08 -18.83 -3.26
CA ILE A 108 10.78 -18.49 -2.66
C ILE A 108 9.73 -19.47 -3.18
N LYS A 109 9.32 -20.41 -2.33
CA LYS A 109 8.26 -21.38 -2.63
C LYS A 109 6.98 -21.02 -1.88
N VAL A 110 5.86 -21.02 -2.59
CA VAL A 110 4.53 -20.75 -2.04
C VAL A 110 3.58 -21.89 -2.41
N HIS A 111 2.56 -22.12 -1.59
CA HIS A 111 1.42 -22.96 -1.96
C HIS A 111 0.79 -22.40 -3.24
N ALA A 112 0.66 -23.25 -4.26
CA ALA A 112 0.08 -22.84 -5.55
C ALA A 112 -1.42 -22.51 -5.42
N HIS A 113 -2.09 -23.15 -4.46
CA HIS A 113 -3.52 -23.04 -4.18
C HIS A 113 -3.79 -22.91 -2.67
N PRO A 114 -3.42 -21.78 -2.02
CA PRO A 114 -3.67 -21.60 -0.59
C PRO A 114 -5.18 -21.65 -0.32
N ALA A 115 -5.60 -22.49 0.62
CA ALA A 115 -7.01 -22.73 0.93
C ALA A 115 -7.36 -22.44 2.40
N SER A 116 -6.37 -22.08 3.21
CA SER A 116 -6.51 -21.81 4.64
C SER A 116 -5.73 -20.56 5.05
N PHE A 117 -6.03 -20.08 6.26
CA PHE A 117 -5.27 -19.03 6.92
C PHE A 117 -3.80 -19.45 7.09
N GLU A 118 -3.57 -20.72 7.46
CA GLU A 118 -2.24 -21.29 7.62
C GLU A 118 -1.46 -21.27 6.30
N ASP A 119 -2.07 -21.68 5.18
CA ASP A 119 -1.41 -21.65 3.87
C ASP A 119 -1.06 -20.21 3.45
N ALA A 120 -1.97 -19.27 3.67
CA ALA A 120 -1.74 -17.85 3.33
C ALA A 120 -0.66 -17.22 4.21
N MET A 121 -0.62 -17.58 5.51
CA MET A 121 0.44 -17.17 6.42
C MET A 121 1.78 -17.77 6.00
N ASP A 122 1.84 -19.05 5.69
CA ASP A 122 3.05 -19.72 5.23
C ASP A 122 3.54 -19.11 3.92
N ASN A 123 2.64 -18.79 2.99
CA ASN A 123 2.95 -18.05 1.77
C ASN A 123 3.56 -16.68 2.05
N LEU A 124 2.94 -15.87 2.90
CA LEU A 124 3.47 -14.55 3.26
C LEU A 124 4.86 -14.67 3.89
N LEU A 125 5.04 -15.60 4.82
CA LEU A 125 6.31 -15.78 5.53
C LEU A 125 7.39 -16.44 4.66
N ALA A 126 7.05 -17.10 3.56
CA ALA A 126 8.01 -17.66 2.61
C ALA A 126 8.92 -16.59 1.98
N PHE A 127 8.48 -15.33 1.93
CA PHE A 127 9.30 -14.21 1.46
C PHE A 127 10.30 -13.69 2.50
N SER A 128 10.14 -14.05 3.78
CA SER A 128 11.08 -13.64 4.83
C SER A 128 12.41 -14.36 4.74
N ALA A 129 13.48 -13.76 5.28
CA ALA A 129 14.81 -14.37 5.31
C ALA A 129 14.79 -15.75 6.00
N GLU A 130 14.13 -15.83 7.16
CA GLU A 130 13.98 -17.04 7.95
C GLU A 130 13.07 -18.06 7.25
N GLY A 131 12.00 -17.60 6.59
CA GLY A 131 11.09 -18.42 5.79
C GLY A 131 11.79 -19.15 4.65
N ARG A 132 12.65 -18.43 3.93
CA ARG A 132 13.48 -19.03 2.87
C ARG A 132 14.47 -20.04 3.41
N GLN A 133 15.15 -19.73 4.53
CA GLN A 133 16.12 -20.63 5.15
C GLN A 133 15.52 -21.96 5.58
N ARG A 134 14.30 -21.95 6.15
CA ARG A 134 13.60 -23.16 6.59
C ARG A 134 12.81 -23.87 5.49
N GLN A 135 12.75 -23.28 4.29
CA GLN A 135 11.84 -23.68 3.21
C GLN A 135 10.41 -23.76 3.74
N GLN A 136 9.85 -22.60 4.10
CA GLN A 136 8.55 -22.44 4.76
C GLN A 136 7.48 -23.36 4.16
N VAL A 137 7.36 -23.36 2.83
CA VAL A 137 6.48 -24.29 2.10
C VAL A 137 7.27 -25.50 1.61
N LYS A 138 6.86 -26.68 2.07
CA LYS A 138 7.48 -27.99 1.74
C LYS A 138 6.65 -28.83 0.78
N ASP A 139 5.54 -28.29 0.31
CA ASP A 139 4.65 -28.93 -0.66
C ASP A 139 5.44 -29.29 -1.95
N PRO A 140 5.41 -30.54 -2.43
CA PRO A 140 5.99 -30.93 -3.71
C PRO A 140 5.46 -30.12 -4.90
N ASP A 141 4.19 -29.68 -4.82
CA ASP A 141 3.51 -28.91 -5.86
C ASP A 141 3.63 -27.39 -5.64
N ALA A 142 4.52 -26.97 -4.71
CA ALA A 142 4.77 -25.56 -4.45
C ALA A 142 5.25 -24.81 -5.70
N LEU A 143 4.74 -23.60 -5.88
CA LEU A 143 5.14 -22.72 -6.95
C LEU A 143 6.39 -21.93 -6.54
N HIS A 144 7.36 -21.85 -7.44
CA HIS A 144 8.50 -20.94 -7.30
C HIS A 144 8.14 -19.54 -7.79
N ILE A 145 8.27 -18.54 -6.91
CA ILE A 145 8.12 -17.13 -7.25
C ILE A 145 9.49 -16.54 -7.59
N SER A 146 9.73 -16.30 -8.88
CA SER A 146 10.99 -15.72 -9.40
C SER A 146 10.84 -14.29 -9.93
N SER A 147 9.61 -13.80 -10.02
CA SER A 147 9.32 -12.44 -10.48
C SER A 147 8.07 -11.90 -9.80
N ILE A 148 7.94 -10.57 -9.79
CA ILE A 148 6.74 -9.88 -9.33
C ILE A 148 6.07 -9.21 -10.54
N PRO A 149 4.73 -9.23 -10.63
CA PRO A 149 4.02 -8.41 -11.59
C PRO A 149 4.22 -6.92 -11.25
N ARG A 150 3.90 -6.06 -12.21
CA ARG A 150 4.10 -4.62 -12.08
C ARG A 150 3.19 -4.01 -10.99
N THR A 151 3.75 -3.63 -9.85
CA THR A 151 3.04 -2.91 -8.76
C THR A 151 3.51 -1.47 -8.65
N LYS A 152 2.64 -0.52 -8.25
CA LYS A 152 3.03 0.89 -8.05
C LYS A 152 4.11 1.00 -6.98
N LYS A 153 5.11 1.86 -7.21
CA LYS A 153 6.13 2.12 -6.18
C LYS A 153 5.58 3.02 -5.06
N CYS A 154 5.83 2.65 -3.81
CA CYS A 154 5.63 3.50 -2.64
C CYS A 154 6.95 4.21 -2.28
N TYR A 155 6.86 5.48 -1.91
CA TYR A 155 7.99 6.30 -1.48
C TYR A 155 7.93 6.64 0.02
N GLY A 156 6.94 6.15 0.75
CA GLY A 156 6.83 6.27 2.20
C GLY A 156 5.76 7.24 2.66
N TRP A 157 5.57 7.30 3.98
CA TRP A 157 4.57 8.17 4.61
C TRP A 157 5.16 9.53 5.01
N LEU A 158 4.31 10.55 5.11
CA LEU A 158 4.65 11.85 5.67
C LEU A 158 3.42 12.48 6.33
N ASN A 159 3.62 13.57 7.09
CA ASN A 159 2.53 14.36 7.63
C ASN A 159 2.44 15.72 6.94
N ILE A 160 1.21 16.21 6.82
CA ILE A 160 0.90 17.50 6.23
C ILE A 160 -0.17 18.22 7.06
N ASP A 161 0.02 19.53 7.25
CA ASP A 161 -0.91 20.32 8.04
C ASP A 161 -2.14 20.70 7.18
N GLY A 162 -3.32 20.57 7.77
CA GLY A 162 -4.59 20.92 7.13
C GLY A 162 -4.66 22.40 6.77
N GLU A 163 -4.10 23.28 7.61
CA GLU A 163 -4.00 24.72 7.33
C GLU A 163 -3.27 24.97 6.01
N TYR A 164 -2.14 24.29 5.80
CA TYR A 164 -1.37 24.39 4.56
C TYR A 164 -2.20 23.90 3.37
N LEU A 165 -2.86 22.74 3.47
CA LEU A 165 -3.74 22.21 2.42
C LEU A 165 -4.89 23.16 2.07
N CYS A 166 -5.54 23.76 3.07
CA CYS A 166 -6.62 24.71 2.89
C CYS A 166 -6.15 26.05 2.28
N SER A 167 -4.88 26.41 2.50
CA SER A 167 -4.26 27.62 1.93
C SER A 167 -3.90 27.49 0.44
N LEU A 168 -3.91 26.27 -0.11
CA LEU A 168 -3.50 26.01 -1.49
C LEU A 168 -4.30 26.84 -2.52
N PRO A 169 -3.71 27.13 -3.71
CA PRO A 169 -4.41 27.79 -4.80
C PRO A 169 -5.70 27.05 -5.17
N ARG A 170 -6.75 27.80 -5.53
CA ARG A 170 -8.10 27.26 -5.79
C ARG A 170 -8.13 26.09 -6.77
N ALA A 171 -7.23 26.05 -7.76
CA ALA A 171 -7.16 24.97 -8.74
C ALA A 171 -6.80 23.60 -8.12
N VAL A 172 -6.03 23.61 -7.04
CA VAL A 172 -5.49 22.41 -6.37
C VAL A 172 -5.93 22.26 -4.92
N ARG A 173 -6.69 23.21 -4.37
CA ARG A 173 -7.24 23.15 -3.01
C ARG A 173 -8.17 21.93 -2.82
N PRO A 174 -8.13 21.23 -1.66
CA PRO A 174 -9.10 20.18 -1.36
C PRO A 174 -10.54 20.67 -1.50
N ILE A 175 -11.43 19.76 -1.88
CA ILE A 175 -12.87 20.02 -1.98
C ILE A 175 -13.63 19.06 -1.07
N LEU A 176 -14.87 19.44 -0.74
CA LEU A 176 -15.84 18.54 -0.13
C LEU A 176 -16.08 17.35 -1.07
N VAL A 177 -15.96 16.14 -0.53
CA VAL A 177 -16.27 14.89 -1.22
C VAL A 177 -17.51 14.29 -0.59
N SER A 178 -18.62 14.27 -1.32
CA SER A 178 -19.87 13.66 -0.85
C SER A 178 -19.90 12.18 -1.22
N LEU A 179 -19.86 11.32 -0.22
CA LEU A 179 -19.97 9.88 -0.39
C LEU A 179 -21.41 9.42 -0.10
N GLU A 180 -21.80 8.31 -0.70
CA GLU A 180 -23.10 7.69 -0.41
C GLU A 180 -23.19 7.27 1.06
N LYS A 181 -24.43 7.16 1.57
CA LYS A 181 -24.65 6.65 2.92
C LYS A 181 -24.13 5.20 3.02
N PRO A 182 -23.51 4.82 4.15
CA PRO A 182 -23.43 5.54 5.42
C PRO A 182 -22.22 6.48 5.58
N TYR A 183 -21.39 6.66 4.55
CA TYR A 183 -20.07 7.31 4.69
C TYR A 183 -20.12 8.83 4.84
N GLY A 184 -21.08 9.49 4.19
CA GLY A 184 -21.29 10.95 4.33
C GLY A 184 -20.23 11.81 3.68
N ASP A 185 -20.20 13.10 4.04
CA ASP A 185 -19.29 14.07 3.45
C ASP A 185 -17.90 14.02 4.11
N ARG A 186 -16.85 14.14 3.29
CA ARG A 186 -15.44 14.21 3.71
C ARG A 186 -14.83 15.54 3.32
N GLU A 187 -14.07 16.14 4.23
CA GLU A 187 -13.36 17.40 4.02
C GLU A 187 -12.03 17.43 4.79
N ILE A 188 -11.07 18.20 4.26
CA ILE A 188 -9.85 18.57 4.99
C ILE A 188 -10.15 19.78 5.87
N ARG A 189 -9.82 19.67 7.15
CA ARG A 189 -10.00 20.70 8.17
C ARG A 189 -8.66 21.38 8.49
N PRO A 190 -8.64 22.71 8.66
CA PRO A 190 -7.39 23.45 8.84
C PRO A 190 -6.71 23.18 10.19
N ASP A 191 -7.45 22.78 11.22
CA ASP A 191 -6.99 22.54 12.59
C ASP A 191 -6.43 21.13 12.82
N GLN A 192 -6.35 20.31 11.77
CA GLN A 192 -5.89 18.94 11.84
C GLN A 192 -4.54 18.74 11.14
N ARG A 193 -3.81 17.72 11.58
CA ARG A 193 -2.61 17.22 10.90
C ARG A 193 -2.89 15.86 10.32
N TYR A 194 -2.67 15.72 9.02
CA TYR A 194 -3.04 14.52 8.28
C TYR A 194 -1.83 13.65 7.98
N PHE A 195 -2.07 12.35 7.93
CA PHE A 195 -1.15 11.40 7.35
C PHE A 195 -1.33 11.35 5.84
N ALA A 196 -0.22 11.17 5.14
CA ALA A 196 -0.19 11.00 3.71
C ALA A 196 0.84 9.96 3.28
N ILE A 197 0.64 9.35 2.11
CA ILE A 197 1.62 8.45 1.49
C ILE A 197 1.93 8.94 0.08
N VAL A 198 3.21 8.91 -0.27
CA VAL A 198 3.70 9.25 -1.60
C VAL A 198 3.85 7.98 -2.44
N TYR A 199 3.23 7.98 -3.61
CA TYR A 199 3.30 6.90 -4.58
C TYR A 199 3.83 7.38 -5.91
N GLU A 200 4.27 6.43 -6.72
CA GLU A 200 4.44 6.62 -8.15
C GLU A 200 3.14 7.08 -8.81
N TYR A 201 3.27 8.03 -9.74
CA TYR A 201 2.15 8.40 -10.59
C TYR A 201 1.98 7.41 -11.74
N ILE A 202 0.86 6.70 -11.74
CA ILE A 202 0.44 5.85 -12.85
C ILE A 202 -0.52 6.66 -13.74
N PRO A 203 -0.21 6.88 -15.03
CA PRO A 203 -1.10 7.59 -15.92
C PRO A 203 -2.37 6.78 -16.19
N GLU A 204 -3.45 7.49 -16.48
CA GLU A 204 -4.67 6.86 -17.00
C GLU A 204 -4.35 6.11 -18.29
N GLY A 205 -4.93 4.93 -18.43
CA GLY A 205 -4.69 4.04 -19.56
C GLY A 205 -5.61 2.85 -19.52
N GLU A 206 -5.73 2.16 -20.64
CA GLU A 206 -6.54 0.94 -20.73
C GLU A 206 -5.96 -0.15 -19.84
N ASN A 207 -6.85 -0.94 -19.24
CA ASN A 207 -6.48 -2.09 -18.43
C ASN A 207 -6.52 -3.35 -19.28
N ASP A 208 -5.40 -4.07 -19.30
CA ASP A 208 -5.31 -5.41 -19.85
C ASP A 208 -5.71 -6.45 -18.79
N ARG A 209 -6.68 -7.29 -19.13
CA ARG A 209 -7.23 -8.28 -18.19
C ARG A 209 -6.20 -9.33 -17.76
N SER A 210 -5.27 -9.70 -18.64
CA SER A 210 -4.27 -10.72 -18.31
C SER A 210 -3.25 -10.18 -17.32
N CYS A 211 -2.79 -8.93 -17.50
CA CYS A 211 -1.92 -8.26 -16.54
C CYS A 211 -2.60 -8.06 -15.19
N MET A 212 -3.88 -7.69 -15.18
CA MET A 212 -4.64 -7.59 -13.93
C MET A 212 -4.72 -8.95 -13.22
N GLN A 213 -5.11 -10.01 -13.94
CA GLN A 213 -5.23 -11.34 -13.36
C GLN A 213 -3.88 -11.85 -12.81
N GLU A 214 -2.78 -11.61 -13.53
CA GLU A 214 -1.44 -11.97 -13.06
C GLU A 214 -1.10 -11.29 -11.72
N GLN A 215 -1.48 -10.01 -11.57
CA GLN A 215 -1.29 -9.28 -10.31
C GLN A 215 -2.18 -9.82 -9.19
N LEU A 216 -3.43 -10.16 -9.49
CA LEU A 216 -4.36 -10.75 -8.53
C LEU A 216 -3.90 -12.14 -8.05
N ASP A 217 -3.49 -13.01 -8.99
CA ASP A 217 -2.99 -14.35 -8.68
C ASP A 217 -1.72 -14.28 -7.83
N PHE A 218 -0.84 -13.34 -8.13
CA PHE A 218 0.36 -13.09 -7.33
C PHE A 218 0.01 -12.64 -5.91
N LEU A 219 -0.88 -11.65 -5.76
CA LEU A 219 -1.29 -11.12 -4.45
C LEU A 219 -1.94 -12.22 -3.60
N TRP A 220 -2.83 -13.02 -4.19
CA TRP A 220 -3.44 -14.17 -3.53
C TRP A 220 -2.40 -15.17 -3.03
N ARG A 221 -1.45 -15.54 -3.90
CA ARG A 221 -0.33 -16.42 -3.54
C ARG A 221 0.65 -15.78 -2.56
N ALA A 222 0.69 -14.47 -2.43
CA ALA A 222 1.52 -13.76 -1.47
C ALA A 222 0.84 -13.59 -0.10
N GLY A 223 -0.36 -14.16 0.09
CA GLY A 223 -1.10 -14.10 1.35
C GLY A 223 -1.97 -12.85 1.49
N PHE A 224 -2.43 -12.28 0.37
CA PHE A 224 -3.42 -11.20 0.36
C PHE A 224 -4.79 -11.73 -0.09
N GLU A 225 -5.86 -11.13 0.42
CA GLU A 225 -7.21 -11.25 -0.08
C GLU A 225 -7.66 -9.92 -0.70
N LEU A 226 -8.61 -9.98 -1.65
CA LEU A 226 -9.24 -8.80 -2.22
C LEU A 226 -10.52 -8.47 -1.45
N ILE A 227 -10.76 -7.19 -1.17
CA ILE A 227 -12.06 -6.79 -0.62
C ILE A 227 -13.17 -6.92 -1.67
N GLU A 228 -14.38 -7.26 -1.24
CA GLU A 228 -15.54 -7.47 -2.13
C GLU A 228 -15.86 -6.24 -3.02
N SER A 229 -15.47 -5.04 -2.59
CA SER A 229 -15.66 -3.79 -3.32
C SER A 229 -14.53 -3.49 -4.32
N PHE A 230 -14.19 -4.47 -5.17
CA PHE A 230 -13.20 -4.30 -6.22
C PHE A 230 -13.67 -3.27 -7.26
N ARG A 231 -13.11 -2.06 -7.20
CA ARG A 231 -13.48 -0.95 -8.07
C ARG A 231 -12.60 -0.92 -9.31
N LYS A 232 -13.20 -0.94 -10.50
CA LYS A 232 -12.47 -0.85 -11.77
C LYS A 232 -11.65 0.45 -11.85
N GLU A 233 -12.12 1.49 -11.17
CA GLU A 233 -11.54 2.82 -11.09
C GLU A 233 -10.19 2.82 -10.34
N ASN A 234 -9.95 1.80 -9.50
CA ASN A 234 -8.69 1.63 -8.78
C ASN A 234 -7.60 0.95 -9.63
N TRP A 235 -7.86 0.70 -10.92
CA TRP A 235 -6.89 0.16 -11.87
C TRP A 235 -6.58 1.16 -12.97
N LYS A 236 -5.30 1.50 -13.10
CA LYS A 236 -4.80 2.42 -14.13
C LYS A 236 -3.66 1.76 -14.87
N SER A 237 -3.76 1.66 -16.20
CA SER A 237 -2.73 0.99 -17.01
C SER A 237 -2.34 -0.40 -16.46
N SER A 238 -3.34 -1.18 -16.04
CA SER A 238 -3.20 -2.51 -15.41
C SER A 238 -2.50 -2.56 -14.05
N VAL A 239 -2.37 -1.44 -13.34
CA VAL A 239 -1.78 -1.38 -11.99
C VAL A 239 -2.84 -1.01 -10.97
N LEU A 240 -2.95 -1.78 -9.88
CA LEU A 240 -3.78 -1.42 -8.73
C LEU A 240 -3.18 -0.18 -8.04
N VAL A 241 -3.96 0.91 -7.99
CA VAL A 241 -3.53 2.19 -7.43
C VAL A 241 -4.06 2.48 -6.04
N ASP A 242 -5.06 1.75 -5.55
CA ASP A 242 -5.52 1.84 -4.16
C ASP A 242 -5.12 0.57 -3.41
N LEU A 243 -4.21 0.69 -2.42
CA LEU A 243 -3.78 -0.49 -1.68
C LEU A 243 -4.76 -0.85 -0.56
N SER A 244 -5.79 -0.06 -0.28
CA SER A 244 -6.85 -0.49 0.63
C SER A 244 -7.70 -1.62 0.05
N ASP A 245 -7.66 -1.85 -1.26
CA ASP A 245 -8.41 -2.93 -1.94
C ASP A 245 -7.86 -4.33 -1.64
N ILE A 246 -6.70 -4.42 -0.99
CA ILE A 246 -6.08 -5.68 -0.59
C ILE A 246 -5.99 -5.76 0.93
N VAL A 247 -6.14 -6.98 1.45
CA VAL A 247 -6.01 -7.29 2.87
C VAL A 247 -4.91 -8.33 3.02
N PRO A 248 -3.86 -8.08 3.80
CA PRO A 248 -2.86 -9.12 4.06
C PRO A 248 -3.38 -10.04 5.17
N VAL A 249 -2.98 -11.32 5.14
CA VAL A 249 -3.38 -12.36 6.13
C VAL A 249 -3.12 -11.98 7.59
N ILE A 250 -2.23 -11.04 7.84
CA ILE A 250 -1.91 -10.52 9.18
C ILE A 250 -2.80 -9.34 9.63
N SER A 251 -3.69 -8.85 8.77
CA SER A 251 -4.56 -7.71 9.05
C SER A 251 -5.95 -8.16 9.50
N TYR A 252 -6.64 -7.25 10.19
CA TYR A 252 -8.07 -7.40 10.45
C TYR A 252 -8.88 -7.49 9.15
N ALA A 253 -9.88 -8.38 9.16
CA ALA A 253 -10.80 -8.67 8.05
C ALA A 253 -10.13 -9.27 6.80
N TRP A 254 -9.09 -10.08 6.99
CA TRP A 254 -8.74 -11.19 6.09
C TRP A 254 -9.60 -12.40 6.42
#